data_AF-A0A9J6AJG7-F1
#
_entry.id   AF-A0A9J6AJG7-F1
#
_cell.length_a   1.000
_cell.length_b   1.000
_cell.length_c   1.000
_cell.angle_alpha   90.00
_cell.angle_beta   90.00
_cell.angle_gamma   90.00
#
_symmetry.space_group_name_H-M   'P 1'
#
loop_
_entity.id
_entity.type
_entity.pdbx_description
1 polymer ?
#
loop_
_entity_poly.entity_id
_entity_poly.type
_entity_poly.pdbx_seq_one_letter_code
_entity_poly.pdbx_strand_id
1 'polypeptide(L)'
;VGVCGEKEQVFTEEGAKKVKWTPVTGVVHTIIPYVEFVFSTTFFSLSQLFGMLQTYFDAPEGTDPVALKMDQMQKGMLWVNGKSLSRYWVSFLSPLGQPTQSEYHVPRAFLKPNTNLLVVCEETGGHPAKIEIVTVNRDTICSMITEYHPPNVKIFESSGSKFCPVVEDLKAGAHLTCPDDNVIEKVEFASYGDPDGACGNFTMGTCTSQNSIKVAEKYCLGKHTCTIPIERVTFDEPNKDPCPNI
;
A
#
# COMPACT_ATOMS: atom_id res chain seq x y z
N VAL A 1 -5.08 27.42 -14.65
CA VAL A 1 -5.21 26.77 -13.32
C VAL A 1 -4.47 25.44 -13.41
N GLY A 2 -3.72 25.05 -12.37
CA GLY A 2 -2.77 23.92 -12.42
C GLY A 2 -1.31 24.39 -12.58
N VAL A 3 -0.36 23.47 -12.53
CA VAL A 3 1.07 23.78 -12.68
C VAL A 3 1.50 23.76 -14.16
N CYS A 4 2.57 24.50 -14.51
CA CYS A 4 3.04 24.59 -15.90
C CYS A 4 3.34 23.23 -16.52
N GLY A 5 3.93 22.31 -15.74
CA GLY A 5 4.21 20.95 -16.19
C GLY A 5 2.96 20.16 -16.58
N GLU A 6 1.83 20.37 -15.89
CA GLU A 6 0.56 19.74 -16.24
C GLU A 6 -0.01 20.30 -17.53
N LYS A 7 0.02 21.63 -17.69
CA LYS A 7 -0.45 22.31 -18.89
C LYS A 7 0.29 21.84 -20.14
N GLU A 8 1.61 21.70 -20.05
CA GLU A 8 2.45 21.21 -21.16
C GLU A 8 2.46 19.68 -21.29
N GLN A 9 1.78 18.98 -20.36
CA GLN A 9 1.72 17.53 -20.26
C GLN A 9 3.10 16.87 -20.21
N VAL A 10 4.06 17.46 -19.48
CA VAL A 10 5.45 16.96 -19.44
C VAL A 10 5.59 15.57 -18.80
N PHE A 11 4.52 15.03 -18.24
CA PHE A 11 4.40 13.65 -17.77
C PHE A 11 4.22 12.61 -18.90
N THR A 12 4.02 13.05 -20.15
CA THR A 12 4.01 12.20 -21.35
C THR A 12 5.32 12.31 -22.14
N GLU A 13 5.61 11.31 -22.98
CA GLU A 13 6.78 11.29 -23.87
C GLU A 13 6.81 12.51 -24.81
N GLU A 14 5.65 12.89 -25.35
CA GLU A 14 5.51 14.02 -26.26
C GLU A 14 5.66 15.36 -25.54
N GLY A 15 5.10 15.48 -24.32
CA GLY A 15 5.22 16.69 -23.52
C GLY A 15 6.62 16.90 -22.97
N ALA A 16 7.28 15.83 -22.53
CA ALA A 16 8.66 15.88 -22.03
C ALA A 16 9.65 16.42 -23.08
N LYS A 17 9.40 16.21 -24.38
CA LYS A 17 10.23 16.73 -25.48
C LYS A 17 10.08 18.24 -25.73
N LYS A 18 9.00 18.85 -25.22
CA LYS A 18 8.72 20.29 -25.43
C LYS A 18 9.52 21.19 -24.50
N VAL A 19 10.15 20.62 -23.47
CA VAL A 19 10.84 21.39 -22.42
C VAL A 19 12.33 21.00 -22.38
N LYS A 20 13.14 21.94 -21.87
CA LYS A 20 14.57 21.69 -21.66
C LYS A 20 14.78 21.17 -20.24
N TRP A 21 15.32 19.95 -20.15
CA TRP A 21 15.70 19.34 -18.89
C TRP A 21 17.16 19.65 -18.55
N THR A 22 17.44 19.81 -17.27
CA THR A 22 18.79 19.96 -16.74
C THR A 22 19.10 18.82 -15.78
N PRO A 23 20.31 18.23 -15.81
CA PRO A 23 20.71 17.23 -14.84
C PRO A 23 20.57 17.73 -13.40
N VAL A 24 20.07 16.89 -12.52
CA VAL A 24 19.96 17.19 -11.09
C VAL A 24 21.19 16.65 -10.37
N THR A 25 21.92 17.52 -9.69
CA THR A 25 23.04 17.15 -8.81
C THR A 25 22.67 17.50 -7.36
N GLY A 26 22.41 16.50 -6.52
CA GLY A 26 22.13 16.70 -5.09
C GLY A 26 20.65 16.89 -4.74
N VAL A 27 20.38 17.71 -3.71
CA VAL A 27 19.05 17.94 -3.14
C VAL A 27 18.27 18.93 -4.00
N VAL A 28 17.00 18.63 -4.27
CA VAL A 28 16.07 19.60 -4.85
C VAL A 28 15.51 20.42 -3.70
N HIS A 29 16.02 21.64 -3.50
CA HIS A 29 15.47 22.58 -2.53
C HIS A 29 14.33 23.37 -3.19
N THR A 30 13.13 23.31 -2.62
CA THR A 30 12.12 24.34 -2.86
C THR A 30 12.12 25.30 -1.69
N ILE A 31 12.38 26.57 -1.95
CA ILE A 31 12.33 27.59 -0.91
C ILE A 31 10.87 27.84 -0.58
N ILE A 32 10.41 27.41 0.60
CA ILE A 32 9.18 27.97 1.18
C ILE A 32 9.54 29.43 1.53
N PRO A 33 8.78 30.45 1.08
CA PRO A 33 9.03 31.83 1.47
C PRO A 33 8.59 32.02 2.93
N TYR A 34 9.33 31.46 3.87
CA TYR A 34 9.37 31.97 5.23
C TYR A 34 10.53 32.95 5.31
N VAL A 35 10.17 34.18 5.64
CA VAL A 35 10.98 35.38 5.66
C VAL A 35 12.23 35.17 6.52
N GLU A 36 13.41 35.01 5.90
CA GLU A 36 14.67 35.27 6.60
C GLU A 36 15.30 36.56 6.04
N PHE A 37 15.21 37.59 6.87
CA PHE A 37 15.99 38.81 6.77
C PHE A 37 17.45 38.47 7.09
N VAL A 38 18.32 38.31 6.08
CA VAL A 38 19.78 38.41 6.29
C VAL A 38 20.44 39.11 5.11
N PHE A 39 21.08 40.23 5.43
CA PHE A 39 21.98 41.02 4.59
C PHE A 39 23.14 40.14 4.06
N SER A 40 23.31 40.02 2.74
CA SER A 40 24.63 40.00 2.09
C SER A 40 24.52 39.94 0.56
N THR A 41 25.34 40.74 -0.10
CA THR A 41 25.42 40.94 -1.55
C THR A 41 26.01 39.72 -2.27
N THR A 42 25.17 38.74 -2.61
CA THR A 42 25.42 37.79 -3.71
C THR A 42 24.08 37.44 -4.33
N PHE A 43 23.88 37.81 -5.60
CA PHE A 43 22.68 37.45 -6.37
C PHE A 43 22.67 35.93 -6.62
N PHE A 44 22.06 35.15 -5.73
CA PHE A 44 21.58 33.82 -6.08
C PHE A 44 20.20 33.99 -6.71
N SER A 45 20.02 33.44 -7.92
CA SER A 45 18.72 33.36 -8.59
C SER A 45 17.79 32.49 -7.74
N LEU A 46 16.97 33.15 -6.91
CA LEU A 46 15.95 32.57 -6.03
C LEU A 46 14.70 32.19 -6.84
N SER A 47 14.80 31.30 -7.83
CA SER A 47 13.62 30.81 -8.57
C SER A 47 13.68 29.31 -8.86
N GLN A 48 13.75 28.48 -7.81
CA GLN A 48 13.47 27.06 -7.94
C GLN A 48 12.37 26.68 -6.95
N LEU A 49 11.15 27.06 -7.34
CA LEU A 49 9.89 26.73 -6.70
C LEU A 49 9.23 25.68 -7.62
N PHE A 50 8.90 24.50 -7.10
CA PHE A 50 8.26 23.39 -7.82
C PHE A 50 9.11 22.78 -8.96
N GLY A 51 9.59 21.55 -8.77
CA GLY A 51 10.42 20.85 -9.75
C GLY A 51 9.67 19.72 -10.43
N MET A 52 9.60 19.76 -11.77
CA MET A 52 9.36 18.53 -12.54
C MET A 52 10.68 17.78 -12.68
N LEU A 53 10.65 16.49 -12.40
CA LEU A 53 11.77 15.58 -12.48
C LEU A 53 11.38 14.44 -13.42
N GLN A 54 12.34 13.93 -14.19
CA GLN A 54 12.10 12.74 -15.00
C GLN A 54 13.29 11.80 -14.96
N THR A 55 13.01 10.52 -15.18
CA THR A 55 14.03 9.50 -15.43
C THR A 55 13.43 8.36 -16.26
N TYR A 56 14.28 7.48 -16.77
CA TYR A 56 13.87 6.25 -17.42
C TYR A 56 14.32 5.04 -16.61
N PHE A 57 13.49 4.01 -16.59
CA PHE A 57 13.80 2.75 -15.92
C PHE A 57 13.25 1.55 -16.67
N ASP A 58 13.89 0.40 -16.48
CA ASP A 58 13.39 -0.87 -16.99
C ASP A 58 12.47 -1.52 -15.95
N ALA A 59 11.44 -2.25 -16.41
CA ALA A 59 10.53 -2.90 -15.48
C ALA A 59 11.29 -3.97 -14.67
N PRO A 60 11.11 -4.04 -13.34
CA PRO A 60 11.68 -5.12 -12.55
C PRO A 60 11.26 -6.49 -13.12
N GLU A 61 12.12 -7.50 -12.97
CA GLU A 61 11.79 -8.85 -13.44
C GLU A 61 10.60 -9.45 -12.65
N GLY A 62 10.05 -10.55 -13.17
CA GLY A 62 8.96 -11.30 -12.51
C GLY A 62 7.58 -10.65 -12.58
N THR A 63 6.66 -11.19 -11.79
CA THR A 63 5.24 -10.81 -11.74
C THR A 63 4.85 -10.01 -10.50
N ASP A 64 5.76 -9.89 -9.53
CA ASP A 64 5.51 -9.22 -8.25
C ASP A 64 5.01 -7.78 -8.44
N PRO A 65 4.09 -7.28 -7.60
CA PRO A 65 3.68 -5.88 -7.64
C PRO A 65 4.88 -4.94 -7.52
N VAL A 66 4.84 -3.82 -8.24
CA VAL A 66 5.89 -2.80 -8.22
C VAL A 66 5.42 -1.61 -7.39
N ALA A 67 6.33 -0.97 -6.68
CA ALA A 67 6.10 0.28 -5.97
C ALA A 67 7.30 1.24 -6.12
N LEU A 68 7.02 2.53 -5.97
CA LEU A 68 8.03 3.58 -5.80
C LEU A 68 8.17 3.86 -4.31
N LYS A 69 9.40 3.71 -3.79
CA LYS A 69 9.74 4.10 -2.43
C LYS A 69 10.29 5.51 -2.43
N MET A 70 9.65 6.37 -1.66
CA MET A 70 9.78 7.83 -1.76
C MET A 70 10.31 8.48 -0.47
N ASP A 71 10.91 7.72 0.45
CA ASP A 71 11.29 8.13 1.82
C ASP A 71 12.01 9.47 1.95
N GLN A 72 12.79 9.86 0.94
CA GLN A 72 13.61 11.08 0.95
C GLN A 72 13.04 12.20 0.06
N MET A 73 11.81 12.03 -0.40
CA MET A 73 11.01 13.04 -1.09
C MET A 73 10.08 13.71 -0.08
N GLN A 74 9.26 14.68 -0.51
CA GLN A 74 8.32 15.34 0.41
C GLN A 74 6.89 15.22 -0.09
N LYS A 75 6.47 16.04 -1.05
CA LYS A 75 5.07 16.14 -1.48
C LYS A 75 4.97 16.40 -2.96
N GLY A 76 4.01 15.76 -3.61
CA GLY A 76 3.68 16.11 -4.98
C GLY A 76 2.90 15.03 -5.70
N MET A 77 3.25 14.77 -6.96
CA MET A 77 2.52 13.87 -7.84
C MET A 77 3.44 12.98 -8.67
N LEU A 78 2.94 11.80 -9.02
CA LEU A 78 3.69 10.75 -9.72
C LEU A 78 2.98 10.34 -11.01
N TRP A 79 3.78 10.12 -12.05
CA TRP A 79 3.33 9.54 -13.31
C TRP A 79 4.32 8.51 -13.83
N VAL A 80 3.78 7.45 -14.43
CA VAL A 80 4.55 6.47 -15.20
C VAL A 80 3.92 6.35 -16.58
N ASN A 81 4.73 6.54 -17.63
CA ASN A 81 4.31 6.46 -19.03
C ASN A 81 3.03 7.29 -19.33
N GLY A 82 2.97 8.53 -18.83
CA GLY A 82 1.81 9.41 -19.00
C GLY A 82 0.61 9.11 -18.11
N LYS A 83 0.63 8.02 -17.33
CA LYS A 83 -0.47 7.63 -16.43
C LYS A 83 -0.18 8.11 -15.02
N SER A 84 -1.13 8.85 -14.45
CA SER A 84 -1.05 9.30 -13.06
C SER A 84 -1.12 8.11 -12.11
N LEU A 85 -0.19 8.05 -11.15
CA LEU A 85 -0.18 7.03 -10.11
C LEU A 85 -0.94 7.49 -8.87
N SER A 86 -0.63 8.68 -8.36
CA SER A 86 -1.36 9.38 -7.29
C SER A 86 -0.62 10.68 -6.92
N ARG A 87 -1.16 11.36 -5.90
CA ARG A 87 -0.39 12.25 -5.03
C ARG A 87 0.48 11.43 -4.07
N TYR A 88 1.66 11.94 -3.76
CA TYR A 88 2.48 11.46 -2.63
C TYR A 88 2.64 12.55 -1.59
N TRP A 89 2.72 12.15 -0.33
CA TRP A 89 2.92 13.07 0.79
C TRP A 89 3.69 12.38 1.93
N VAL A 90 4.98 12.17 1.69
CA VAL A 90 5.91 11.47 2.60
C VAL A 90 6.19 12.34 3.84
N SER A 91 6.19 13.66 3.68
CA SER A 91 6.37 14.61 4.80
C SER A 91 5.17 14.67 5.76
N PHE A 92 4.05 14.02 5.44
CA PHE A 92 2.93 13.86 6.36
C PHE A 92 3.17 12.67 7.28
N LEU A 93 3.58 12.97 8.50
CA LEU A 93 4.02 11.98 9.49
C LEU A 93 2.87 11.53 10.39
N SER A 94 2.91 10.25 10.76
CA SER A 94 2.12 9.68 11.85
C SER A 94 2.60 10.22 13.22
N PRO A 95 1.84 9.99 14.32
CA PRO A 95 2.30 10.29 15.67
C PRO A 95 3.63 9.62 16.07
N LEU A 96 4.05 8.57 15.34
CA LEU A 96 5.32 7.87 15.51
C LEU A 96 6.48 8.54 14.74
N GLY A 97 6.23 9.66 14.06
CA GLY A 97 7.23 10.38 13.27
C GLY A 97 7.60 9.69 11.94
N GLN A 98 6.83 8.69 11.53
CA GLN A 98 7.04 7.97 10.26
C GLN A 98 6.08 8.47 9.18
N PRO A 99 6.49 8.50 7.89
CA PRO A 99 5.59 8.80 6.78
C PRO A 99 4.33 7.94 6.85
N THR A 100 3.17 8.57 6.71
CA THR A 100 1.88 7.83 6.62
C THR A 100 1.81 6.93 5.39
N GLN A 101 2.52 7.29 4.32
CA GLN A 101 2.74 6.46 3.14
C GLN A 101 4.11 6.78 2.52
N SER A 102 4.99 5.79 2.49
CA SER A 102 6.31 5.85 1.85
C SER A 102 6.37 5.15 0.49
N GLU A 103 5.50 4.16 0.29
CA GLU A 103 5.47 3.30 -0.90
C GLU A 103 4.21 3.56 -1.74
N TYR A 104 4.42 3.77 -3.04
CA TYR A 104 3.39 4.15 -3.99
C TYR A 104 3.28 3.13 -5.10
N HIS A 105 2.15 2.43 -5.17
CA HIS A 105 1.96 1.33 -6.11
C HIS A 105 2.06 1.76 -7.58
N VAL A 106 2.79 0.99 -8.37
CA VAL A 106 2.88 1.09 -9.83
C VAL A 106 2.21 -0.13 -10.45
N PRO A 107 1.02 0.00 -11.06
CA PRO A 107 0.39 -1.11 -11.73
C PRO A 107 1.29 -1.67 -12.83
N ARG A 108 1.54 -2.99 -12.82
CA ARG A 108 2.32 -3.68 -13.87
C ARG A 108 1.79 -3.39 -15.28
N ALA A 109 0.48 -3.23 -15.43
CA ALA A 109 -0.17 -2.86 -16.69
C ALA A 109 0.22 -1.47 -17.24
N PHE A 110 0.86 -0.63 -16.44
CA PHE A 110 1.36 0.68 -16.89
C PHE A 110 2.80 0.59 -17.42
N LEU A 111 3.48 -0.54 -17.21
CA LEU A 111 4.89 -0.74 -17.55
C LEU A 111 5.07 -1.41 -18.91
N LYS A 112 6.08 -0.94 -19.64
CA LYS A 112 6.73 -1.59 -20.76
C LYS A 112 7.91 -2.43 -20.22
N PRO A 113 8.41 -3.44 -20.95
CA PRO A 113 9.58 -4.21 -20.52
C PRO A 113 10.80 -3.30 -20.24
N ASN A 114 11.05 -2.33 -21.11
CA ASN A 114 12.18 -1.41 -21.02
C ASN A 114 11.73 0.03 -21.27
N THR A 115 12.55 0.99 -20.85
CA THR A 115 12.39 2.42 -21.17
C THR A 115 11.03 2.98 -20.72
N ASN A 116 10.72 2.83 -19.43
CA ASN A 116 9.56 3.45 -18.79
C ASN A 116 9.90 4.86 -18.34
N LEU A 117 9.08 5.83 -18.74
CA LEU A 117 9.22 7.22 -18.31
C LEU A 117 8.59 7.37 -16.92
N LEU A 118 9.40 7.71 -15.92
CA LEU A 118 8.93 8.18 -14.61
C LEU A 118 9.01 9.69 -14.57
N VAL A 119 7.91 10.35 -14.24
CA VAL A 119 7.88 11.80 -13.97
C VAL A 119 7.37 12.06 -12.56
N VAL A 120 8.09 12.92 -11.84
CA VAL A 120 7.77 13.32 -10.47
C VAL A 120 7.62 14.84 -10.45
N CYS A 121 6.46 15.31 -10.00
CA CYS A 121 6.30 16.70 -9.57
C CYS A 121 6.64 16.74 -8.08
N GLU A 122 7.64 17.51 -7.69
CA GLU A 122 8.05 17.74 -6.29
C GLU A 122 7.74 19.19 -5.91
N GLU A 123 6.88 19.34 -4.91
CA GLU A 123 6.34 20.61 -4.45
C GLU A 123 7.12 21.20 -3.28
N THR A 124 7.68 20.36 -2.40
CA THR A 124 8.30 20.82 -1.14
C THR A 124 9.79 20.46 -1.02
N GLY A 125 10.33 19.78 -2.03
CA GLY A 125 11.75 19.47 -2.15
C GLY A 125 12.04 18.01 -1.79
N GLY A 126 13.24 17.52 -2.10
CA GLY A 126 13.55 16.11 -1.88
C GLY A 126 14.86 15.65 -2.51
N HIS A 127 15.22 14.40 -2.28
CA HIS A 127 16.41 13.76 -2.82
C HIS A 127 16.02 12.75 -3.91
N PRO A 128 15.90 13.16 -5.18
CA PRO A 128 15.43 12.26 -6.23
C PRO A 128 16.35 11.06 -6.47
N ALA A 129 17.63 11.18 -6.16
CA ALA A 129 18.59 10.08 -6.22
C ALA A 129 18.32 8.95 -5.20
N LYS A 130 17.40 9.16 -4.26
CA LYS A 130 16.97 8.20 -3.24
C LYS A 130 15.59 7.60 -3.52
N ILE A 131 14.99 7.92 -4.66
CA ILE A 131 13.79 7.23 -5.13
C ILE A 131 14.21 5.82 -5.57
N GLU A 132 13.54 4.81 -5.03
CA GLU A 132 13.82 3.42 -5.35
C GLU A 132 12.59 2.78 -6.00
N ILE A 133 12.84 1.89 -6.97
CA ILE A 133 11.82 1.04 -7.56
C ILE A 133 11.96 -0.32 -6.91
N VAL A 134 10.92 -0.75 -6.20
CA VAL A 134 10.94 -1.99 -5.43
C VAL A 134 9.83 -2.92 -5.90
N THR A 135 10.06 -4.22 -5.77
CA THR A 135 9.00 -5.22 -5.82
C THR A 135 8.46 -5.45 -4.42
N VAL A 136 7.15 -5.67 -4.32
CA VAL A 136 6.46 -5.91 -3.05
C VAL A 136 6.21 -7.41 -2.93
N ASN A 137 6.84 -8.03 -1.93
CA ASN A 137 6.57 -9.42 -1.58
C ASN A 137 5.16 -9.55 -0.99
N ARG A 138 4.41 -10.57 -1.44
CA ARG A 138 3.03 -10.85 -0.98
C ARG A 138 2.89 -12.24 -0.34
N ASP A 139 3.99 -12.79 0.17
CA ASP A 139 3.99 -14.15 0.74
C ASP A 139 3.21 -14.20 2.06
N THR A 140 3.14 -13.08 2.77
CA THR A 140 2.29 -12.94 3.96
C THR A 140 0.88 -12.48 3.56
N ILE A 141 -0.10 -13.34 3.83
CA ILE A 141 -1.54 -13.02 3.74
C ILE A 141 -2.15 -13.02 5.14
N CYS A 142 -3.17 -12.19 5.36
CA CYS A 142 -3.88 -12.18 6.64
C CYS A 142 -5.37 -11.92 6.44
N SER A 143 -6.14 -12.29 7.47
CA SER A 143 -7.58 -12.05 7.56
C SER A 143 -7.90 -11.68 9.00
N MET A 144 -8.75 -10.66 9.18
CA MET A 144 -9.31 -10.28 10.46
C MET A 144 -10.82 -10.21 10.29
N ILE A 145 -11.55 -10.90 11.16
CA ILE A 145 -12.99 -10.98 11.13
C ILE A 145 -13.51 -11.00 12.56
N THR A 146 -14.67 -10.38 12.78
CA THR A 146 -15.34 -10.31 14.07
C THR A 146 -16.72 -10.96 13.95
N GLU A 147 -17.34 -11.29 15.08
CA GLU A 147 -18.72 -11.80 15.15
C GLU A 147 -19.77 -10.87 14.51
N TYR A 148 -19.47 -9.58 14.39
CA TYR A 148 -20.33 -8.58 13.74
C TYR A 148 -20.18 -8.54 12.22
N HIS A 149 -19.19 -9.24 11.65
CA HIS A 149 -19.00 -9.22 10.20
C HIS A 149 -20.16 -9.94 9.51
N PRO A 150 -20.76 -9.32 8.47
CA PRO A 150 -21.78 -9.98 7.71
C PRO A 150 -21.19 -11.16 6.92
N PRO A 151 -22.04 -12.11 6.51
CA PRO A 151 -21.64 -13.18 5.63
C PRO A 151 -21.13 -12.64 4.28
N ASN A 152 -20.27 -13.40 3.61
CA ASN A 152 -19.65 -12.95 2.35
C ASN A 152 -20.72 -12.67 1.28
N VAL A 153 -20.67 -11.50 0.63
CA VAL A 153 -21.66 -11.09 -0.39
C VAL A 153 -21.80 -12.07 -1.56
N LYS A 154 -20.78 -12.87 -1.85
CA LYS A 154 -20.82 -13.89 -2.93
C LYS A 154 -21.78 -15.05 -2.66
N ILE A 155 -22.28 -15.18 -1.42
CA ILE A 155 -23.25 -16.24 -1.06
C ILE A 155 -24.70 -15.76 -1.17
N PHE A 156 -24.92 -14.57 -1.76
CA PHE A 156 -26.25 -14.03 -2.04
C PHE A 156 -26.47 -13.96 -3.55
N GLU A 157 -27.69 -14.26 -3.98
CA GLU A 157 -28.15 -14.06 -5.34
C GLU A 157 -29.35 -13.10 -5.39
N SER A 158 -29.54 -12.42 -6.51
CA SER A 158 -30.74 -11.65 -6.75
C SER A 158 -31.83 -12.54 -7.35
N SER A 159 -32.91 -12.74 -6.61
CA SER A 159 -34.14 -13.34 -7.13
C SER A 159 -35.19 -12.24 -7.28
N GLY A 160 -35.29 -11.66 -8.48
CA GLY A 160 -36.10 -10.47 -8.75
C GLY A 160 -35.56 -9.24 -8.02
N SER A 161 -36.37 -8.60 -7.17
CA SER A 161 -35.99 -7.44 -6.34
C SER A 161 -35.54 -7.81 -4.92
N LYS A 162 -35.33 -9.10 -4.64
CA LYS A 162 -34.90 -9.60 -3.33
C LYS A 162 -33.50 -10.21 -3.41
N PHE A 163 -32.68 -9.92 -2.41
CA PHE A 163 -31.45 -10.65 -2.16
C PHE A 163 -31.78 -11.90 -1.35
N CYS A 164 -31.47 -13.06 -1.90
CA CYS A 164 -31.70 -14.35 -1.27
C CYS A 164 -30.34 -15.00 -0.99
N PRO A 165 -30.15 -15.58 0.21
CA PRO A 165 -28.96 -16.39 0.47
C PRO A 165 -29.02 -17.68 -0.38
N VAL A 166 -27.90 -18.05 -0.99
CA VAL A 166 -27.73 -19.27 -1.79
C VAL A 166 -27.40 -20.48 -0.90
N VAL A 167 -27.03 -20.21 0.36
CA VAL A 167 -26.69 -21.21 1.37
C VAL A 167 -27.63 -21.07 2.57
N GLU A 168 -27.97 -22.20 3.21
CA GLU A 168 -28.81 -22.21 4.41
C GLU A 168 -28.11 -21.58 5.63
N ASP A 169 -26.78 -21.75 5.72
CA ASP A 169 -25.98 -21.29 6.85
C ASP A 169 -25.12 -20.08 6.47
N LEU A 170 -25.56 -18.91 6.92
CA LEU A 170 -24.94 -17.61 6.67
C LEU A 170 -23.82 -17.33 7.69
N LYS A 171 -22.81 -18.18 7.74
CA LYS A 171 -21.69 -18.01 8.68
C LYS A 171 -20.56 -17.19 8.08
N ALA A 172 -20.09 -16.24 8.88
CA ALA A 172 -18.84 -15.54 8.65
C ALA A 172 -17.65 -16.49 8.89
N GLY A 173 -16.56 -16.24 8.18
CA GLY A 173 -15.32 -17.01 8.32
C GLY A 173 -14.14 -16.21 7.82
N ALA A 174 -12.98 -16.42 8.46
CA ALA A 174 -11.73 -15.82 8.00
C ALA A 174 -11.31 -16.52 6.70
N HIS A 175 -11.47 -15.83 5.58
CA HIS A 175 -11.12 -16.34 4.26
C HIS A 175 -9.72 -15.90 3.87
N LEU A 176 -8.87 -16.85 3.53
CA LEU A 176 -7.49 -16.64 3.09
C LEU A 176 -7.28 -17.26 1.72
N THR A 177 -6.60 -16.53 0.83
CA THR A 177 -6.25 -16.98 -0.51
C THR A 177 -4.83 -16.50 -0.80
N CYS A 178 -3.94 -17.43 -1.11
CA CYS A 178 -2.61 -17.10 -1.55
C CYS A 178 -2.64 -16.43 -2.93
N PRO A 179 -1.73 -15.51 -3.24
CA PRO A 179 -1.53 -15.06 -4.60
C PRO A 179 -0.98 -16.19 -5.48
N ASP A 180 -1.27 -16.12 -6.78
CA ASP A 180 -0.77 -17.05 -7.81
C ASP A 180 -1.05 -18.52 -7.48
N ASP A 181 -0.08 -19.43 -7.60
CA ASP A 181 -0.22 -20.85 -7.27
C ASP A 181 0.40 -21.21 -5.91
N ASN A 182 0.65 -20.20 -5.05
CA ASN A 182 1.26 -20.42 -3.75
C ASN A 182 0.31 -21.15 -2.79
N VAL A 183 0.89 -21.81 -1.79
CA VAL A 183 0.17 -22.49 -0.72
C VAL A 183 0.63 -21.97 0.64
N ILE A 184 -0.24 -22.07 1.64
CA ILE A 184 0.07 -21.64 3.00
C ILE A 184 1.05 -22.64 3.62
N GLU A 185 2.32 -22.26 3.71
CA GLU A 185 3.40 -23.10 4.26
C GLU A 185 3.46 -23.05 5.79
N LYS A 186 3.14 -21.90 6.38
CA LYS A 186 3.26 -21.65 7.82
C LYS A 186 2.21 -20.65 8.30
N VAL A 187 1.75 -20.83 9.53
CA VAL A 187 0.97 -19.83 10.27
C VAL A 187 1.91 -19.07 11.21
N GLU A 188 2.12 -17.78 10.95
CA GLU A 188 2.98 -16.94 11.80
C GLU A 188 2.25 -16.42 13.05
N PHE A 189 0.96 -16.14 12.92
CA PHE A 189 0.11 -15.62 13.97
C PHE A 189 -1.33 -16.09 13.76
N ALA A 190 -2.00 -16.44 14.86
CA ALA A 190 -3.45 -16.62 14.91
C ALA A 190 -3.93 -16.37 16.33
N SER A 191 -5.04 -15.65 16.46
CA SER A 191 -5.69 -15.37 17.74
C SER A 191 -7.20 -15.36 17.56
N TYR A 192 -7.90 -16.08 18.42
CA TYR A 192 -9.35 -16.04 18.58
C TYR A 192 -9.65 -15.44 19.94
N GLY A 193 -10.17 -14.21 19.97
CA GLY A 193 -10.24 -13.36 21.16
C GLY A 193 -10.23 -11.89 20.72
N ASP A 194 -9.34 -11.08 21.30
CA ASP A 194 -9.23 -9.64 21.04
C ASP A 194 -7.89 -9.21 20.40
N PRO A 195 -7.42 -9.84 19.30
CA PRO A 195 -6.20 -9.37 18.64
C PRO A 195 -6.36 -7.93 18.12
N ASP A 196 -5.27 -7.18 18.16
CA ASP A 196 -5.20 -5.81 17.65
C ASP A 196 -4.12 -5.69 16.56
N GLY A 197 -4.13 -4.58 15.84
CA GLY A 197 -3.16 -4.25 14.80
C GLY A 197 -3.68 -4.48 13.38
N ALA A 198 -2.75 -4.65 12.45
CA ALA A 198 -3.03 -4.78 11.03
C ALA A 198 -2.27 -5.97 10.42
N CYS A 199 -2.66 -6.39 9.22
CA CYS A 199 -2.00 -7.50 8.52
C CYS A 199 -0.47 -7.27 8.43
N GLY A 200 0.30 -8.28 8.82
CA GLY A 200 1.75 -8.23 8.94
C GLY A 200 2.28 -7.75 10.30
N ASN A 201 1.41 -7.22 11.18
CA ASN A 201 1.79 -6.76 12.52
C ASN A 201 0.63 -6.88 13.52
N PHE A 202 -0.06 -8.04 13.53
CA PHE A 202 -1.04 -8.32 14.56
C PHE A 202 -0.35 -8.63 15.88
N THR A 203 -0.96 -8.18 16.97
CA THR A 203 -0.50 -8.43 18.33
C THR A 203 -1.55 -9.19 19.13
N MET A 204 -1.09 -9.95 20.11
CA MET A 204 -1.98 -10.59 21.06
C MET A 204 -2.69 -9.51 21.88
N GLY A 205 -4.01 -9.63 22.05
CA GLY A 205 -4.77 -8.81 22.98
C GLY A 205 -4.69 -9.32 24.41
N THR A 206 -5.68 -8.95 25.22
CA THR A 206 -5.79 -9.41 26.61
C THR A 206 -6.30 -10.84 26.72
N CYS A 207 -6.92 -11.35 25.66
CA CYS A 207 -7.50 -12.67 25.61
C CYS A 207 -7.29 -13.38 24.26
N THR A 208 -6.98 -14.67 24.33
CA THR A 208 -6.86 -15.51 23.15
C THR A 208 -7.10 -16.98 23.49
N SER A 209 -7.65 -17.74 22.55
CA SER A 209 -7.65 -19.20 22.62
C SER A 209 -6.25 -19.76 22.40
N GLN A 210 -5.83 -20.68 23.28
CA GLN A 210 -4.54 -21.37 23.15
C GLN A 210 -4.45 -22.26 21.91
N ASN A 211 -5.58 -22.60 21.29
CA ASN A 211 -5.63 -23.46 20.11
C ASN A 211 -5.65 -22.68 18.79
N SER A 212 -5.69 -21.35 18.80
CA SER A 212 -5.86 -20.53 17.59
C SER A 212 -4.88 -20.88 16.47
N ILE A 213 -3.59 -21.06 16.79
CA ILE A 213 -2.57 -21.47 15.80
C ILE A 213 -2.89 -22.87 15.25
N LYS A 214 -3.14 -23.86 16.12
CA LYS A 214 -3.43 -25.24 15.69
C LYS A 214 -4.68 -25.32 14.82
N VAL A 215 -5.70 -24.52 15.12
CA VAL A 215 -6.92 -24.42 14.31
C VAL A 215 -6.59 -23.83 12.95
N ALA A 216 -5.90 -22.68 12.91
CA ALA A 216 -5.50 -22.07 11.64
C ALA A 216 -4.67 -23.04 10.79
N GLU A 217 -3.70 -23.73 11.41
CA GLU A 217 -2.87 -24.72 10.75
C GLU A 217 -3.70 -25.87 10.16
N LYS A 218 -4.62 -26.44 10.95
CA LYS A 218 -5.52 -27.52 10.53
C LYS A 218 -6.35 -27.15 9.31
N TYR A 219 -6.84 -25.90 9.24
CA TYR A 219 -7.70 -25.47 8.13
C TYR A 219 -6.90 -25.06 6.91
N CYS A 220 -5.70 -24.51 7.08
CA CYS A 220 -5.03 -23.74 6.03
C CYS A 220 -3.71 -24.31 5.53
N LEU A 221 -2.93 -25.06 6.35
CA LEU A 221 -1.63 -25.56 5.92
C LEU A 221 -1.71 -26.40 4.65
N GLY A 222 -0.81 -26.14 3.71
CA GLY A 222 -0.70 -26.82 2.42
C GLY A 222 -1.82 -26.50 1.43
N LYS A 223 -2.71 -25.55 1.74
CA LYS A 223 -3.81 -25.16 0.84
C LYS A 223 -3.55 -23.80 0.23
N HIS A 224 -4.00 -23.64 -1.01
CA HIS A 224 -4.02 -22.36 -1.72
C HIS A 224 -5.12 -21.41 -1.18
N THR A 225 -6.27 -21.99 -0.78
CA THR A 225 -7.40 -21.25 -0.20
C THR A 225 -7.93 -22.01 1.00
N CYS A 226 -8.29 -21.29 2.06
CA CYS A 226 -8.96 -21.85 3.23
C CYS A 226 -9.98 -20.86 3.82
N THR A 227 -10.93 -21.39 4.59
CA THR A 227 -11.86 -20.59 5.39
C THR A 227 -11.89 -21.17 6.79
N ILE A 228 -11.59 -20.33 7.78
CA ILE A 228 -11.64 -20.71 9.19
C ILE A 228 -12.99 -20.23 9.75
N PRO A 229 -13.85 -21.12 10.24
CA PRO A 229 -15.12 -20.72 10.84
C PRO A 229 -14.89 -19.99 12.17
N ILE A 230 -15.72 -18.99 12.48
CA ILE A 230 -15.61 -18.21 13.73
C ILE A 230 -16.40 -18.83 14.89
N GLU A 231 -16.57 -20.14 14.89
CA GLU A 231 -17.37 -20.84 15.89
C GLU A 231 -16.52 -21.20 17.12
N ARG A 232 -16.97 -20.82 18.31
CA ARG A 232 -16.26 -21.09 19.57
C ARG A 232 -15.87 -22.57 19.74
N VAL A 233 -16.76 -23.50 19.37
CA VAL A 233 -16.51 -24.95 19.44
C VAL A 233 -15.33 -25.42 18.58
N THR A 234 -14.89 -24.60 17.62
CA THR A 234 -13.71 -24.88 16.78
C THR A 234 -12.41 -24.59 17.54
N PHE A 235 -12.43 -23.61 18.45
CA PHE A 235 -11.24 -23.12 19.15
C PHE A 235 -11.13 -23.66 20.57
N ASP A 236 -12.24 -23.78 21.29
CA ASP A 236 -12.23 -24.04 22.73
C ASP A 236 -13.11 -25.23 23.13
N GLU A 237 -12.76 -25.86 24.26
CA GLU A 237 -13.55 -26.93 24.84
C GLU A 237 -14.90 -26.40 25.36
N PRO A 238 -15.98 -27.20 25.28
CA PRO A 238 -17.28 -26.81 25.84
C PRO A 238 -17.15 -26.40 27.32
N ASN A 239 -17.70 -25.24 27.68
CA ASN A 239 -17.68 -24.64 29.02
C ASN A 239 -16.30 -24.16 29.54
N LYS A 240 -15.29 -24.10 28.69
CA LYS A 240 -13.98 -23.54 29.04
C LYS A 240 -13.68 -22.38 28.12
N ASP A 241 -14.29 -21.24 28.44
CA ASP A 241 -14.12 -19.99 27.71
C ASP A 241 -12.87 -19.26 28.22
N PRO A 242 -11.80 -19.14 27.41
CA PRO A 242 -10.64 -18.34 27.78
C PRO A 242 -10.99 -16.85 27.87
N CYS A 243 -12.04 -16.41 27.16
CA CYS A 243 -12.44 -15.01 26.97
C CYS A 243 -13.90 -14.74 27.42
N PRO A 244 -14.25 -14.94 28.71
CA PRO A 244 -15.65 -14.92 29.16
C PRO A 244 -16.34 -13.53 29.14
N ASN A 245 -15.70 -12.47 28.66
CA ASN A 245 -16.26 -11.11 28.64
C ASN A 245 -15.78 -10.27 27.44
N ILE A 246 -15.32 -10.94 26.38
CA ILE A 246 -14.98 -10.36 25.08
C ILE A 246 -15.93 -10.98 24.07
#